data_AF-A0A931IW56-F1
#
_entry.id   AF-A0A931IW56-F1
#
_cell.length_a   1.000
_cell.length_b   1.000
_cell.length_c   1.000
_cell.angle_alpha   90.00
_cell.angle_beta   90.00
_cell.angle_gamma   90.00
#
_symmetry.space_group_name_H-M   'P 1'
#
loop_
_entity.id
_entity.type
_entity.pdbx_description
1 polymer ?
#
loop_
_entity_poly.entity_id
_entity_poly.type
_entity_poly.pdbx_seq_one_letter_code
_entity_poly.pdbx_strand_id
1 'polypeptide(L)'
;MDEVNDEKSLEGAQPAGVPTLRDAAAVGEWLKREAAALFSGTPKPIKLHIQKDIEARFPGQMTKAALTGFLRRHTSSTSYLIALTKSATRFDLDGQPAGELSEAHRAAAKEALAERRERHRQREAEMEQARQWRADLLRDWGRSTLSRTNFCALKGVAEAALDALLEQARQEAAQALPRQSEGRPSRAPHGRGGVREDRPTPARGPRQTSAKPRSDKKQG
;
A
#
# COMPACT_ATOMS: atom_id res chain seq x y z
N MET A 1 -39.38 -17.84 58.50
CA MET A 1 -38.37 -18.85 58.14
C MET A 1 -38.67 -19.26 56.72
N ASP A 2 -37.95 -18.69 55.77
CA ASP A 2 -37.56 -19.29 54.49
C ASP A 2 -36.56 -18.33 53.85
N GLU A 3 -35.31 -18.50 54.28
CA GLU A 3 -34.11 -17.85 53.76
C GLU A 3 -33.44 -18.86 52.83
N VAL A 4 -33.44 -18.56 51.53
CA VAL A 4 -32.91 -19.39 50.44
C VAL A 4 -32.54 -18.41 49.32
N ASN A 5 -31.36 -18.35 48.72
CA ASN A 5 -30.07 -18.97 48.93
C ASN A 5 -29.05 -18.09 48.18
N ASP A 6 -27.82 -18.15 48.65
CA ASP A 6 -26.60 -17.56 48.11
C ASP A 6 -26.30 -18.14 46.71
N GLU A 7 -26.10 -17.30 45.69
CA GLU A 7 -25.32 -17.70 44.51
C GLU A 7 -24.37 -16.58 44.08
N LYS A 8 -23.36 -16.40 44.94
CA LYS A 8 -22.08 -15.77 44.69
C LYS A 8 -21.38 -16.40 43.47
N SER A 9 -21.60 -15.82 42.28
CA SER A 9 -20.73 -16.05 41.11
C SER A 9 -19.63 -14.98 41.05
N LEU A 10 -18.49 -15.41 41.58
CA LEU A 10 -17.15 -14.82 41.57
C LEU A 10 -16.85 -13.90 40.38
N GLU A 11 -16.93 -12.59 40.63
CA GLU A 11 -16.35 -11.56 39.79
C GLU A 11 -14.82 -11.63 39.96
N GLY A 12 -14.14 -12.04 38.89
CA GLY A 12 -12.69 -12.21 38.87
C GLY A 12 -11.98 -10.93 39.31
N ALA A 13 -11.24 -11.03 40.41
CA ALA A 13 -10.41 -9.98 40.97
C ALA A 13 -9.54 -9.34 39.88
N GLN A 14 -9.81 -8.07 39.58
CA GLN A 14 -8.91 -7.26 38.78
C GLN A 14 -7.64 -6.99 39.58
N PRO A 15 -6.44 -7.37 39.10
CA PRO A 15 -5.22 -6.95 39.76
C PRO A 15 -5.10 -5.43 39.63
N ALA A 16 -5.27 -4.75 40.76
CA ALA A 16 -5.08 -3.32 40.89
C ALA A 16 -3.62 -2.94 40.61
N GLY A 17 -3.40 -1.99 39.70
CA GLY A 17 -2.14 -1.24 39.65
C GLY A 17 -1.65 -0.78 38.27
N VAL A 18 -2.06 -1.40 37.17
CA VAL A 18 -1.56 -1.03 35.83
C VAL A 18 -2.67 -0.34 35.03
N PRO A 19 -2.43 0.85 34.44
CA PRO A 19 -3.43 1.51 33.61
C PRO A 19 -3.78 0.64 32.41
N THR A 20 -5.03 0.17 32.39
CA THR A 20 -5.57 -0.65 31.30
C THR A 20 -5.63 0.17 30.01
N LEU A 21 -4.99 -0.33 28.95
CA LEU A 21 -5.03 0.28 27.62
C LEU A 21 -6.44 0.21 27.03
N ARG A 22 -6.99 1.37 26.66
CA ARG A 22 -8.35 1.51 26.11
C ARG A 22 -8.40 1.80 24.61
N ASP A 23 -7.28 2.24 24.04
CA ASP A 23 -7.19 2.57 22.61
C ASP A 23 -6.51 1.45 21.81
N ALA A 24 -7.05 1.17 20.62
CA ALA A 24 -6.55 0.12 19.74
C ALA A 24 -5.15 0.41 19.17
N ALA A 25 -4.79 1.69 18.95
CA ALA A 25 -3.44 2.02 18.49
C ALA A 25 -2.44 1.85 19.63
N ALA A 26 -2.77 2.30 20.84
CA ALA A 26 -1.95 2.09 22.03
C ALA A 26 -1.71 0.60 22.33
N VAL A 27 -2.75 -0.24 22.21
CA VAL A 27 -2.63 -1.71 22.30
C VAL A 27 -1.68 -2.26 21.25
N GLY A 28 -1.76 -1.78 20.00
CA GLY A 28 -0.86 -2.21 18.93
C GLY A 28 0.61 -1.89 19.21
N GLU A 29 0.92 -0.67 19.66
CA GLU A 29 2.29 -0.29 20.02
C GLU A 29 2.82 -1.04 21.25
N TRP A 30 1.93 -1.36 22.19
CA TRP A 30 2.28 -2.18 23.34
C TRP A 30 2.55 -3.64 22.93
N LEU A 31 1.68 -4.26 22.13
CA LEU A 31 1.88 -5.64 21.63
C LEU A 31 3.13 -5.81 20.77
N LYS A 32 3.55 -4.77 20.04
CA LYS A 32 4.83 -4.79 19.30
C LYS A 32 6.04 -4.89 20.22
N ARG A 33 5.96 -4.34 21.44
CA ARG A 33 7.04 -4.39 22.43
C ARG A 33 7.06 -5.73 23.17
N GLU A 34 5.90 -6.17 23.66
CA GLU A 34 5.81 -7.35 24.52
C GLU A 34 5.71 -8.67 23.74
N ALA A 35 5.02 -8.68 22.61
CA ALA A 35 4.87 -9.84 21.72
C ALA A 35 5.55 -9.54 20.36
N ALA A 36 6.80 -9.06 20.44
CA ALA A 36 7.58 -8.68 19.27
C ALA A 36 7.73 -9.82 18.26
N ALA A 37 7.83 -11.07 18.71
CA ALA A 37 7.97 -12.23 17.82
C ALA A 37 6.81 -12.37 16.80
N LEU A 38 5.60 -11.96 17.19
CA LEU A 38 4.41 -12.03 16.35
C LEU A 38 4.08 -10.69 15.67
N PHE A 39 4.16 -9.58 16.41
CA PHE A 39 3.63 -8.28 15.97
C PHE A 39 4.70 -7.29 15.48
N SER A 40 5.99 -7.57 15.66
CA SER A 40 7.06 -6.71 15.13
C SER A 40 7.30 -6.98 13.63
N GLY A 41 7.68 -5.94 12.90
CA GLY A 41 8.02 -6.04 11.48
C GLY A 41 6.84 -6.35 10.57
N THR A 42 7.04 -7.26 9.62
CA THR A 42 5.98 -7.71 8.71
C THR A 42 4.95 -8.56 9.45
N PRO A 43 3.65 -8.26 9.36
CA PRO A 43 2.62 -9.05 10.02
C PRO A 43 2.73 -10.53 9.68
N LYS A 44 2.49 -11.40 10.67
CA LYS A 44 2.45 -12.86 10.48
C LYS A 44 1.02 -13.37 10.69
N PRO A 45 0.59 -14.44 10.00
CA PRO A 45 -0.73 -15.03 10.23
C PRO A 45 -0.90 -15.47 11.68
N ILE A 46 -1.88 -14.92 12.38
CA ILE A 46 -2.09 -15.20 13.80
C ILE A 46 -2.79 -16.54 14.02
N LYS A 47 -2.44 -17.21 15.12
CA LYS A 47 -3.16 -18.38 15.66
C LYS A 47 -4.64 -18.07 15.86
N LEU A 48 -5.49 -19.09 15.72
CA LEU A 48 -6.90 -18.98 16.10
C LEU A 48 -7.02 -18.82 17.62
N HIS A 49 -7.98 -18.01 18.05
CA HIS A 49 -8.20 -17.67 19.47
C HIS A 49 -7.02 -16.98 20.17
N ILE A 50 -6.13 -16.31 19.42
CA ILE A 50 -4.99 -15.55 19.99
C ILE A 50 -5.42 -14.53 21.04
N GLN A 51 -6.67 -14.03 20.99
CA GLN A 51 -7.24 -13.16 22.02
C GLN A 51 -7.18 -13.80 23.41
N LYS A 52 -7.55 -15.09 23.53
CA LYS A 52 -7.52 -15.81 24.80
C LYS A 52 -6.08 -15.97 25.30
N ASP A 53 -5.16 -16.27 24.39
CA ASP A 53 -3.74 -16.43 24.71
C ASP A 53 -3.13 -15.09 25.19
N ILE A 54 -3.52 -13.96 24.59
CA ILE A 54 -3.10 -12.61 25.00
C ILE A 54 -3.68 -12.28 26.38
N GLU A 55 -4.98 -12.51 26.59
CA GLU A 55 -5.65 -12.25 27.87
C GLU A 55 -5.08 -13.12 29.01
N ALA A 56 -4.70 -14.37 28.71
CA ALA A 56 -4.08 -15.28 29.68
C ALA A 56 -2.64 -14.88 30.05
N ARG A 57 -1.85 -14.41 29.07
CA ARG A 57 -0.46 -13.99 29.31
C ARG A 57 -0.35 -12.60 29.93
N PHE A 58 -1.27 -11.70 29.58
CA PHE A 58 -1.25 -10.30 29.99
C PHE A 58 -2.61 -9.86 30.58
N PRO A 59 -3.03 -10.46 31.71
CA PRO A 59 -4.32 -10.16 32.32
C PRO A 59 -4.40 -8.70 32.79
N GLY A 60 -5.53 -8.04 32.54
CA GLY A 60 -5.82 -6.67 33.02
C GLY A 60 -5.10 -5.52 32.28
N GLN A 61 -4.20 -5.83 31.35
CA GLN A 61 -3.37 -4.83 30.69
C GLN A 61 -4.11 -3.98 29.64
N MET A 62 -5.16 -4.51 29.04
CA MET A 62 -5.95 -3.84 28.01
C MET A 62 -7.42 -4.25 28.07
N THR A 63 -8.31 -3.39 27.58
CA THR A 63 -9.73 -3.75 27.49
C THR A 63 -9.95 -4.69 26.31
N LYS A 64 -10.92 -5.61 26.47
CA LYS A 64 -11.32 -6.53 25.39
C LYS A 64 -11.76 -5.79 24.13
N ALA A 65 -12.41 -4.64 24.28
CA ALA A 65 -12.82 -3.78 23.17
C ALA A 65 -11.61 -3.22 22.40
N ALA A 66 -10.59 -2.72 23.11
CA ALA A 66 -9.36 -2.21 22.50
C ALA A 66 -8.59 -3.30 21.74
N LEU A 67 -8.45 -4.48 22.36
CA LEU A 67 -7.81 -5.65 21.74
C LEU A 67 -8.56 -6.10 20.48
N THR A 68 -9.88 -6.19 20.54
CA THR A 68 -10.71 -6.56 19.39
C THR A 68 -10.59 -5.55 18.26
N GLY A 69 -10.64 -4.26 18.58
CA GLY A 69 -10.46 -3.17 17.62
C GLY A 69 -9.10 -3.23 16.92
N PHE A 70 -8.04 -3.46 17.70
CA PHE A 70 -6.69 -3.65 17.16
C PHE A 70 -6.62 -4.84 16.21
N LEU A 71 -7.05 -6.03 16.65
CA LEU A 71 -6.95 -7.24 15.84
C LEU A 71 -7.78 -7.14 14.56
N ARG A 72 -8.99 -6.57 14.61
CA ARG A 72 -9.80 -6.33 13.41
C ARG A 72 -9.07 -5.43 12.40
N ARG A 73 -8.42 -4.35 12.86
CA ARG A 73 -7.64 -3.46 11.99
C ARG A 73 -6.39 -4.17 11.46
N HIS A 74 -5.70 -4.93 12.31
CA HIS A 74 -4.49 -5.64 11.95
C HIS A 74 -4.76 -6.70 10.87
N THR A 75 -5.79 -7.54 11.04
CA THR A 75 -6.12 -8.64 10.13
C THR A 75 -6.76 -8.19 8.81
N SER A 76 -7.31 -6.97 8.75
CA SER A 76 -7.84 -6.37 7.51
C SER A 76 -6.82 -5.49 6.76
N SER A 77 -5.60 -5.35 7.30
CA SER A 77 -4.56 -4.56 6.67
C SER A 77 -4.01 -5.24 5.40
N THR A 78 -3.61 -4.44 4.41
CA THR A 78 -3.03 -4.97 3.16
C THR A 78 -1.77 -5.79 3.44
N SER A 79 -0.92 -5.36 4.37
CA SER A 79 0.30 -6.06 4.76
C SER A 79 -0.01 -7.43 5.38
N TYR A 80 -1.03 -7.53 6.22
CA TYR A 80 -1.48 -8.81 6.77
C TYR A 80 -2.06 -9.74 5.70
N LEU A 81 -2.91 -9.23 4.80
CA LEU A 81 -3.41 -10.02 3.67
C LEU A 81 -2.26 -10.54 2.80
N ILE A 82 -1.24 -9.72 2.53
CA ILE A 82 -0.03 -10.16 1.81
C ILE A 82 0.68 -11.28 2.58
N ALA A 83 0.84 -11.16 3.90
CA ALA A 83 1.46 -12.20 4.72
C ALA A 83 0.68 -13.53 4.69
N LEU A 84 -0.65 -13.47 4.72
CA LEU A 84 -1.51 -14.64 4.56
C LEU A 84 -1.27 -15.36 3.23
N THR A 85 -1.02 -14.64 2.14
CA THR A 85 -0.75 -15.27 0.84
C THR A 85 0.60 -16.00 0.77
N LYS A 86 1.54 -15.69 1.67
CA LYS A 86 2.92 -16.18 1.64
C LYS A 86 3.22 -17.30 2.64
N SER A 87 2.36 -17.48 3.65
CA SER A 87 2.58 -18.47 4.71
C SER A 87 1.70 -19.71 4.52
N ALA A 88 2.15 -20.86 5.01
CA ALA A 88 1.34 -22.06 5.16
C ALA A 88 0.93 -22.33 6.61
N THR A 89 1.50 -21.60 7.56
CA THR A 89 1.28 -21.79 8.99
C THR A 89 0.82 -20.52 9.66
N ARG A 90 0.13 -20.70 10.79
CA ARG A 90 -0.20 -19.65 11.75
C ARG A 90 0.85 -19.60 12.85
N PHE A 91 0.98 -18.46 13.51
CA PHE A 91 1.97 -18.23 14.55
C PHE A 91 1.30 -17.80 15.85
N ASP A 92 1.82 -18.28 16.97
CA ASP A 92 1.43 -17.84 18.31
C ASP A 92 2.21 -16.59 18.76
N LEU A 93 2.01 -16.18 20.02
CA LEU A 93 2.64 -14.98 20.60
C LEU A 93 4.17 -15.04 20.65
N ASP A 94 4.73 -16.24 20.74
CA ASP A 94 6.17 -16.48 20.77
C ASP A 94 6.76 -16.67 19.36
N GLY A 95 5.91 -16.61 18.33
CA GLY A 95 6.30 -16.79 16.94
C GLY A 95 6.52 -18.25 16.56
N GLN A 96 6.00 -19.19 17.34
CA GLN A 96 6.04 -20.62 17.03
C GLN A 96 4.88 -21.01 16.11
N PRO A 97 5.05 -22.03 15.24
CA PRO A 97 3.99 -22.50 14.38
C PRO A 97 2.85 -23.11 15.20
N ALA A 98 1.67 -22.53 15.10
CA ALA A 98 0.49 -22.86 15.89
C ALA A 98 -0.71 -23.19 14.98
N GLY A 99 -0.52 -24.18 14.12
CA GLY A 99 -1.53 -24.73 13.23
C GLY A 99 -1.39 -24.30 11.76
N GLU A 100 -2.13 -24.99 10.91
CA GLU A 100 -2.08 -24.81 9.46
C GLU A 100 -2.99 -23.68 8.98
N LEU A 101 -2.54 -23.00 7.92
CA LEU A 101 -3.32 -22.03 7.18
C LEU A 101 -3.86 -22.71 5.91
N SER A 102 -5.17 -22.93 5.86
CA SER A 102 -5.82 -23.56 4.72
C SER A 102 -5.66 -22.75 3.42
N GLU A 103 -5.61 -23.46 2.28
CA GLU A 103 -5.53 -22.83 0.96
C GLU A 103 -6.72 -21.89 0.71
N ALA A 104 -7.91 -22.23 1.21
CA ALA A 104 -9.10 -21.38 1.08
C ALA A 104 -8.88 -19.97 1.68
N HIS A 105 -8.22 -19.85 2.83
CA HIS A 105 -7.89 -18.55 3.41
C HIS A 105 -6.84 -17.80 2.58
N ARG A 106 -5.88 -18.52 1.97
CA ARG A 106 -4.88 -17.91 1.07
C ARG A 106 -5.54 -17.39 -0.21
N ALA A 107 -6.46 -18.16 -0.79
CA ALA A 107 -7.22 -17.78 -1.96
C ALA A 107 -8.06 -16.52 -1.69
N ALA A 108 -8.82 -16.51 -0.58
CA ALA A 108 -9.59 -15.35 -0.17
C ALA A 108 -8.73 -14.09 0.05
N ALA A 109 -7.53 -14.24 0.63
CA ALA A 109 -6.60 -13.11 0.80
C ALA A 109 -6.10 -12.57 -0.55
N LYS A 110 -5.81 -13.43 -1.53
CA LYS A 110 -5.41 -13.02 -2.90
C LYS A 110 -6.54 -12.26 -3.59
N GLU A 111 -7.77 -12.74 -3.48
CA GLU A 111 -8.95 -12.10 -4.06
C GLU A 111 -9.19 -10.71 -3.45
N ALA A 112 -9.18 -10.60 -2.13
CA ALA A 112 -9.34 -9.32 -1.43
C ALA A 112 -8.26 -8.30 -1.84
N LEU A 113 -7.02 -8.74 -2.05
CA LEU A 113 -5.95 -7.88 -2.55
C LEU A 113 -6.18 -7.42 -3.99
N ALA A 114 -6.67 -8.31 -4.86
CA ALA A 114 -7.00 -7.97 -6.24
C ALA A 114 -8.13 -6.94 -6.32
N GLU A 115 -9.22 -7.15 -5.57
CA GLU A 115 -10.35 -6.23 -5.48
C GLU A 115 -9.92 -4.86 -4.92
N ARG A 116 -9.04 -4.85 -3.90
CA ARG A 116 -8.51 -3.60 -3.33
C ARG A 116 -7.67 -2.82 -4.35
N ARG A 117 -6.85 -3.51 -5.15
CA ARG A 117 -6.05 -2.90 -6.21
C ARG A 117 -6.93 -2.33 -7.31
N GLU A 118 -7.99 -3.04 -7.70
CA GLU A 118 -8.92 -2.56 -8.71
C GLU A 118 -9.66 -1.31 -8.25
N ARG A 119 -10.23 -1.32 -7.03
CA ARG A 119 -10.85 -0.11 -6.46
C ARG A 119 -9.89 1.07 -6.36
N HIS A 120 -8.62 0.81 -6.07
CA HIS A 120 -7.61 1.88 -6.06
C HIS A 120 -7.39 2.42 -7.47
N ARG A 121 -7.19 1.56 -8.48
CA ARG A 121 -7.02 1.99 -9.87
C ARG A 121 -8.21 2.79 -10.38
N GLN A 122 -9.44 2.36 -10.06
CA GLN A 122 -10.65 3.08 -10.45
C GLN A 122 -10.69 4.49 -9.86
N ARG A 123 -10.45 4.62 -8.54
CA ARG A 123 -10.39 5.95 -7.90
C ARG A 123 -9.30 6.85 -8.48
N GLU A 124 -8.11 6.30 -8.73
CA GLU A 124 -7.03 7.07 -9.36
C GLU A 124 -7.40 7.50 -10.79
N ALA A 125 -8.01 6.61 -11.57
CA ALA A 125 -8.47 6.93 -12.92
C ALA A 125 -9.57 8.00 -12.92
N GLU A 126 -10.52 7.94 -11.99
CA GLU A 126 -11.57 8.97 -11.81
C GLU A 126 -10.97 10.32 -11.42
N MET A 127 -10.01 10.34 -10.48
CA MET A 127 -9.32 11.57 -10.07
C MET A 127 -8.50 12.17 -11.23
N GLU A 128 -7.79 11.35 -11.98
CA GLU A 128 -7.01 11.81 -13.14
C GLU A 128 -7.92 12.28 -14.28
N GLN A 129 -9.04 11.61 -14.54
CA GLN A 129 -10.05 12.09 -15.49
C GLN A 129 -10.64 13.43 -15.06
N ALA A 130 -10.98 13.60 -13.77
CA ALA A 130 -11.49 14.87 -13.24
C ALA A 130 -10.44 15.99 -13.33
N ARG A 131 -9.16 15.68 -13.13
CA ARG A 131 -8.04 16.59 -13.31
C ARG A 131 -7.86 16.99 -14.77
N GLN A 132 -7.85 16.00 -15.67
CA GLN A 132 -7.74 16.23 -17.11
C GLN A 132 -8.89 17.09 -17.63
N TRP A 133 -10.13 16.78 -17.22
CA TRP A 133 -11.31 17.57 -17.58
C TRP A 133 -11.18 19.04 -17.14
N ARG A 134 -10.67 19.31 -15.93
CA ARG A 134 -10.41 20.68 -15.45
C ARG A 134 -9.29 21.37 -16.21
N ALA A 135 -8.22 20.64 -16.56
CA ALA A 135 -7.15 21.18 -17.40
C ALA A 135 -7.66 21.56 -18.79
N ASP A 136 -8.52 20.75 -19.39
CA ASP A 136 -9.14 21.03 -20.69
C ASP A 136 -10.12 22.21 -20.58
N LEU A 137 -10.90 22.30 -19.49
CA LEU A 137 -11.76 23.46 -19.20
C LEU A 137 -10.96 24.77 -19.16
N LEU A 138 -9.81 24.78 -18.47
CA LEU A 138 -8.92 25.94 -18.40
C LEU A 138 -8.35 26.32 -19.77
N ARG A 139 -7.93 25.34 -20.57
CA ARG A 139 -7.41 25.56 -21.92
C ARG A 139 -8.48 26.15 -22.85
N ASP A 140 -9.67 25.56 -22.83
CA ASP A 140 -10.78 25.98 -23.68
C ASP A 140 -11.27 27.38 -23.29
N TRP A 141 -11.33 27.69 -22.00
CA TRP A 141 -11.65 29.03 -21.52
C TRP A 141 -10.66 30.06 -22.05
N GLY A 142 -9.36 29.78 -21.97
CA GLY A 142 -8.32 30.71 -22.45
C GLY A 142 -8.30 30.94 -23.96
N ARG A 143 -8.93 30.05 -24.75
CA ARG A 143 -9.04 30.17 -26.22
C ARG A 143 -10.40 30.66 -26.69
N SER A 144 -11.41 30.65 -25.82
CA SER A 144 -12.79 30.99 -26.16
C SER A 144 -12.96 32.50 -26.34
N THR A 145 -13.74 32.88 -27.35
CA THR A 145 -14.23 34.27 -27.55
C THR A 145 -15.69 34.42 -27.11
N LEU A 146 -16.31 33.37 -26.57
CA LEU A 146 -17.70 33.38 -26.12
C LEU A 146 -17.86 34.19 -24.83
N SER A 147 -19.07 34.73 -24.63
CA SER A 147 -19.47 35.25 -23.31
C SER A 147 -19.42 34.13 -22.26
N ARG A 148 -19.22 34.52 -21.00
CA ARG A 148 -19.17 33.59 -19.86
C ARG A 148 -20.38 32.66 -19.80
N THR A 149 -21.59 33.22 -19.93
CA THR A 149 -22.85 32.48 -19.95
C THR A 149 -22.89 31.44 -21.07
N ASN A 150 -22.51 31.81 -22.30
CA ASN A 150 -22.51 30.89 -23.44
C ASN A 150 -21.46 29.78 -23.28
N PHE A 151 -20.29 30.10 -22.75
CA PHE A 151 -19.25 29.10 -22.48
C PHE A 151 -19.69 28.10 -21.40
N CYS A 152 -20.23 28.59 -20.28
CA CYS A 152 -20.77 27.77 -19.20
C CYS A 152 -21.87 26.83 -19.69
N ALA A 153 -22.81 27.34 -20.49
CA ALA A 153 -23.87 26.55 -21.11
C ALA A 153 -23.30 25.44 -22.03
N LEU A 154 -22.28 25.75 -22.85
CA LEU A 154 -21.64 24.78 -23.74
C LEU A 154 -20.87 23.68 -22.97
N LYS A 155 -20.21 24.03 -21.88
CA LYS A 155 -19.40 23.11 -21.07
C LYS A 155 -20.17 22.37 -19.98
N GLY A 156 -21.46 22.69 -19.81
CA GLY A 156 -22.29 22.11 -18.75
C GLY A 156 -21.83 22.51 -17.35
N VAL A 157 -21.24 23.69 -17.20
CA VAL A 157 -20.71 24.21 -15.93
C VAL A 157 -21.62 25.32 -15.42
N ALA A 158 -21.97 25.30 -14.14
CA ALA A 158 -22.72 26.40 -13.53
C ALA A 158 -21.87 27.67 -13.49
N GLU A 159 -22.44 28.83 -13.85
CA GLU A 159 -21.69 30.09 -13.92
C GLU A 159 -21.02 30.47 -12.59
N ALA A 160 -21.67 30.18 -11.47
CA ALA A 160 -21.15 30.41 -10.12
C ALA A 160 -19.95 29.51 -9.77
N ALA A 161 -19.82 28.34 -10.41
CA ALA A 161 -18.75 27.38 -10.15
C ALA A 161 -17.53 27.55 -11.07
N LEU A 162 -17.67 28.28 -12.19
CA LEU A 162 -16.62 28.40 -13.20
C LEU A 162 -15.30 28.93 -12.62
N ASP A 163 -15.34 30.04 -11.88
CA ASP A 163 -14.12 30.67 -11.36
C ASP A 163 -13.36 29.75 -10.40
N ALA A 164 -14.09 29.04 -9.53
CA ALA A 164 -13.51 28.07 -8.60
C ALA A 164 -12.85 26.90 -9.34
N LEU A 165 -13.51 26.37 -10.39
CA LEU A 165 -12.96 25.28 -11.21
C LEU A 165 -11.71 25.71 -11.99
N LEU A 166 -11.71 26.92 -12.56
CA LEU A 166 -10.55 27.46 -13.27
C LEU A 166 -9.38 27.71 -12.32
N GLU A 167 -9.63 28.22 -11.13
CA GLU A 167 -8.60 28.41 -10.11
C GLU A 167 -8.00 27.07 -9.64
N GLN A 168 -8.86 26.08 -9.40
CA GLN A 168 -8.41 24.73 -9.06
C GLN A 168 -7.56 24.11 -10.19
N ALA A 169 -7.96 24.30 -11.46
CA ALA A 169 -7.19 23.83 -12.61
C ALA A 169 -5.81 24.49 -12.71
N ARG A 170 -5.71 25.79 -12.42
CA ARG A 170 -4.42 26.51 -12.38
C ARG A 170 -3.51 26.00 -11.27
N GLN A 171 -4.06 25.76 -10.08
CA GLN A 171 -3.32 25.19 -8.96
C GLN A 171 -2.77 23.80 -9.29
N GLU A 172 -3.57 22.97 -9.95
CA GLU A 172 -3.14 21.63 -10.38
C GLU A 172 -2.09 21.65 -11.48
N ALA A 173 -2.19 22.58 -12.42
CA ALA A 173 -1.16 22.78 -13.44
C ALA A 173 0.16 23.25 -12.80
N ALA A 174 0.09 24.16 -11.82
CA ALA A 174 1.25 24.61 -11.04
C ALA A 174 1.91 23.47 -10.24
N GLN A 175 1.10 22.56 -9.67
CA GLN A 175 1.59 21.38 -8.96
C GLN A 175 2.08 20.26 -9.88
N ALA A 176 1.58 20.18 -11.13
CA ALA A 176 1.99 19.21 -12.14
C ALA A 176 3.39 19.44 -12.67
N LEU A 177 3.84 20.69 -12.69
CA LEU A 177 5.19 21.03 -13.10
C LEU A 177 6.17 20.21 -12.26
N PRO A 178 7.13 19.51 -12.89
CA PRO A 178 8.14 18.79 -12.13
C PRO A 178 8.75 19.81 -11.18
N ARG A 179 8.70 19.52 -9.87
CA ARG A 179 9.58 20.16 -8.88
C ARG A 179 10.95 20.10 -9.54
N GLN A 180 11.42 21.23 -10.06
CA GLN A 180 12.72 21.29 -10.72
C GLN A 180 13.65 20.62 -9.74
N SER A 181 14.33 19.57 -10.20
CA SER A 181 15.27 18.81 -9.40
C SER A 181 16.34 19.79 -8.92
N GLU A 182 16.11 20.41 -7.77
CA GLU A 182 17.10 21.25 -7.13
C GLU A 182 18.27 20.33 -6.79
N GLY A 183 19.34 20.50 -7.55
CA GLY A 183 20.67 20.01 -7.25
C GLY A 183 20.78 18.49 -7.05
N ARG A 184 20.77 17.72 -8.13
CA ARG A 184 21.69 16.55 -8.15
C ARG A 184 23.09 17.15 -8.31
N PRO A 185 23.98 17.15 -7.30
CA PRO A 185 25.32 17.68 -7.49
C PRO A 185 25.97 16.91 -8.64
N SER A 186 26.42 17.66 -9.65
CA SER A 186 27.17 17.13 -10.78
C SER A 186 28.35 16.35 -10.22
N ARG A 187 28.28 15.03 -10.31
CA ARG A 187 29.35 14.15 -9.87
C ARG A 187 30.48 14.36 -10.87
N ALA A 188 31.46 15.18 -10.47
CA ALA A 188 32.63 15.50 -11.29
C ALA A 188 33.22 14.22 -11.89
N PRO A 189 33.64 14.22 -13.16
CA PRO A 189 34.28 13.06 -13.75
C PRO A 189 35.61 12.86 -13.02
N HIS A 190 35.71 11.81 -12.19
CA HIS A 190 36.99 11.36 -11.68
C HIS A 190 37.85 10.95 -12.87
N GLY A 191 38.82 11.80 -13.20
CA GLY A 191 39.90 11.50 -14.11
C GLY A 191 40.65 10.27 -13.62
N ARG A 192 40.35 9.12 -14.22
CA ARG A 192 41.22 7.94 -14.11
C ARG A 192 42.20 8.01 -15.26
N GLY A 193 43.30 8.73 -15.02
CA GLY A 193 44.54 8.56 -15.78
C GLY A 193 45.03 7.14 -15.59
N GLY A 194 44.59 6.24 -16.45
CA GLY A 194 45.11 4.88 -16.58
C GLY A 194 46.05 4.85 -17.78
N VAL A 195 47.34 4.76 -17.49
CA VAL A 195 48.45 4.55 -18.43
C VAL A 195 48.09 3.45 -19.43
N ARG A 196 48.14 3.77 -20.73
CA ARG A 196 48.09 2.77 -21.81
C ARG A 196 49.47 2.14 -21.89
N GLU A 197 49.62 0.94 -21.33
CA GLU A 197 50.80 0.11 -21.53
C GLU A 197 50.68 -0.57 -22.90
N ASP A 198 51.67 -0.30 -23.76
CA ASP A 198 51.81 -0.85 -25.09
C ASP A 198 51.80 -2.39 -25.04
N ARG A 199 50.80 -3.00 -25.69
CA ARG A 199 50.80 -4.45 -25.97
C ARG A 199 50.79 -4.67 -27.47
N PRO A 200 51.78 -5.39 -28.04
CA PRO A 200 51.84 -5.65 -29.47
C PRO A 200 50.73 -6.61 -29.91
N THR A 201 50.15 -6.29 -31.06
CA THR A 201 49.09 -7.01 -31.77
C THR A 201 49.55 -8.40 -32.24
N PRO A 202 48.76 -9.46 -32.04
CA PRO A 202 48.89 -10.67 -32.84
C PRO A 202 48.03 -10.55 -34.11
N ALA A 203 48.66 -10.90 -35.23
CA ALA A 203 48.09 -10.82 -36.56
C ALA A 203 47.11 -11.96 -36.88
N ARG A 204 46.08 -11.58 -37.66
CA ARG A 204 45.55 -12.28 -38.85
C ARG A 204 44.54 -13.43 -38.69
N GLY A 205 43.39 -13.22 -39.34
CA GLY A 205 42.57 -14.26 -39.97
C GLY A 205 41.57 -13.62 -40.96
N PRO A 206 41.43 -14.09 -42.21
CA PRO A 206 40.64 -13.43 -43.24
C PRO A 206 39.12 -13.61 -43.00
N ARG A 207 38.36 -12.53 -43.24
CA ARG A 207 36.89 -12.52 -43.21
C ARG A 207 36.34 -13.38 -44.35
N GLN A 208 35.63 -14.46 -44.02
CA GLN A 208 34.76 -15.13 -44.98
C GLN A 208 33.44 -14.34 -45.10
N THR A 209 33.19 -13.84 -46.30
CA THR A 209 31.95 -13.18 -46.70
C THR A 209 30.97 -14.25 -47.18
N SER A 210 30.03 -14.67 -46.34
CA SER A 210 28.93 -15.54 -46.78
C SER A 210 27.81 -14.68 -47.34
N ALA A 211 27.80 -14.55 -48.67
CA ALA A 211 26.70 -14.01 -49.45
C ALA A 211 25.45 -14.90 -49.29
N LYS A 212 24.31 -14.28 -49.01
CA LYS A 212 22.99 -14.94 -48.92
C LYS A 212 22.37 -14.94 -50.32
N PRO A 213 22.02 -16.09 -50.93
CA PRO A 213 21.31 -16.09 -52.20
C PRO A 213 19.84 -15.71 -52.00
N ARG A 214 19.33 -14.86 -52.90
CA ARG A 214 17.91 -14.52 -53.03
C ARG A 214 17.23 -15.64 -53.80
N SER A 215 16.24 -16.29 -53.17
CA SER A 215 15.38 -17.26 -53.83
C SER A 215 14.20 -16.53 -54.49
N ASP A 216 14.24 -16.49 -55.81
CA ASP A 216 13.08 -16.28 -56.69
C ASP A 216 11.99 -17.32 -56.39
N LYS A 217 10.73 -16.89 -56.30
CA LYS A 217 9.59 -17.80 -56.49
C LYS A 217 8.56 -17.13 -57.38
N LYS A 218 8.69 -17.45 -58.67
CA LYS A 218 7.72 -17.24 -59.74
C LYS A 218 6.65 -18.33 -59.67
N GLN A 219 5.39 -17.89 -59.72
CA GLN A 219 4.23 -18.43 -60.43
C GLN A 219 4.12 -19.96 -60.67
N GLY A 220 3.00 -20.48 -60.18
CA GLY A 220 2.26 -21.64 -60.69
C GLY A 220 0.81 -21.46 -60.29
#